data_AF-A0AAW6UZW8-F1
#
_entry.id   AF-A0AAW6UZW8-F1
#
_cell.length_a   1.000
_cell.length_b   1.000
_cell.length_c   1.000
_cell.angle_alpha   90.00
_cell.angle_beta   90.00
_cell.angle_gamma   90.00
#
_symmetry.space_group_name_H-M   'P 1'
#
loop_
_entity.id
_entity.type
_entity.pdbx_description
1 polymer ?
#
loop_
_entity_poly.entity_id
_entity_poly.type
_entity_poly.pdbx_seq_one_letter_code
_entity_poly.pdbx_strand_id
1 'polypeptide(L)'
;MKKVIVALGLVFCSTNIFAYAPGAENVIKYLDEPFTVTHLKELNVDCVWTRNENGYLENRNGGFEGTGVCWDIKATEQLDALEKAGKLVWHKPLAFDYEYGDKNKCYYRVDKASGIVDLLFGDVNEKESEECRKEENQKKALNLATKIKKEVRFGGYIATQDNILGSVILACYSGSIDSDSRLVSNDERTRRYKALLSLYEGDKKNTQRITNAFNFANNNLRDRYPLDTEGRYRARVCDEMLRKGKL
;
A
#
# COMPACT_ATOMS: atom_id res chain seq x y z
N MET A 1 -33.07 19.82 -40.81
CA MET A 1 -32.05 18.79 -40.46
C MET A 1 -31.65 18.95 -39.00
N LYS A 2 -32.23 18.16 -38.10
CA LYS A 2 -31.88 18.16 -36.66
C LYS A 2 -30.99 16.95 -36.41
N LYS A 3 -29.71 17.17 -36.09
CA LYS A 3 -28.79 16.11 -35.67
C LYS A 3 -29.04 15.82 -34.20
N VAL A 4 -29.60 14.64 -33.91
CA VAL A 4 -29.67 14.10 -32.55
C VAL A 4 -28.37 13.34 -32.34
N ILE A 5 -27.52 13.84 -31.45
CA ILE A 5 -26.32 13.12 -30.99
C ILE A 5 -26.78 12.26 -29.82
N VAL A 6 -26.89 10.95 -30.03
CA VAL A 6 -27.08 9.98 -28.96
C VAL A 6 -25.70 9.72 -28.36
N ALA A 7 -25.42 10.33 -27.21
CA ALA A 7 -24.25 9.98 -26.42
C ALA A 7 -24.52 8.62 -25.76
N LEU A 8 -23.96 7.56 -26.35
CA LEU A 8 -23.94 6.23 -25.78
C LEU A 8 -22.98 6.25 -24.59
N GLY A 9 -23.53 6.39 -23.38
CA GLY A 9 -22.77 6.27 -22.13
C GLY A 9 -22.29 4.83 -21.97
N LEU A 10 -21.05 4.56 -22.34
CA LEU A 10 -20.33 3.35 -21.96
C LEU A 10 -20.08 3.39 -20.45
N VAL A 11 -20.97 2.77 -19.69
CA VAL A 11 -20.74 2.44 -18.28
C VAL A 11 -19.73 1.29 -18.24
N PHE A 12 -18.44 1.63 -18.15
CA PHE A 12 -17.40 0.68 -17.76
C PHE A 12 -17.53 0.42 -16.25
N CYS A 13 -18.47 -0.45 -15.85
CA CYS A 13 -18.42 -1.10 -14.54
C CYS A 13 -17.42 -2.26 -14.62
N SER A 14 -16.11 -1.97 -14.63
CA SER A 14 -15.08 -2.98 -14.39
C SER A 14 -14.84 -3.14 -12.89
N THR A 15 -15.84 -3.65 -12.16
CA THR A 15 -15.59 -4.27 -10.87
C THR A 15 -15.26 -5.72 -11.15
N ASN A 16 -13.98 -6.04 -11.39
CA ASN A 16 -13.52 -7.42 -11.34
C ASN A 16 -13.53 -7.84 -9.87
N ILE A 17 -14.72 -8.16 -9.34
CA ILE A 17 -14.84 -8.84 -8.06
C ILE A 17 -14.38 -10.27 -8.36
N PHE A 18 -13.16 -10.58 -7.94
CA PHE A 18 -12.63 -11.92 -8.10
C PHE A 18 -13.19 -12.79 -6.97
N ALA A 19 -14.05 -13.73 -7.32
CA ALA A 19 -14.49 -14.76 -6.38
C ALA A 19 -13.44 -15.89 -6.40
N TYR A 20 -12.37 -15.73 -5.62
CA TYR A 20 -11.37 -16.78 -5.42
C TYR A 20 -11.90 -17.85 -4.46
N ALA A 21 -11.41 -19.08 -4.60
CA ALA A 21 -11.59 -20.10 -3.58
C ALA A 21 -10.97 -19.61 -2.24
N PRO A 22 -11.58 -19.91 -1.07
CA PRO A 22 -11.11 -19.39 0.22
C PRO A 22 -9.62 -19.66 0.53
N GLY A 23 -9.09 -20.78 0.04
CA GLY A 23 -7.66 -21.12 0.18
C GLY A 23 -6.74 -20.17 -0.59
N ALA A 24 -7.10 -19.81 -1.82
CA ALA A 24 -6.31 -18.87 -2.62
C ALA A 24 -6.38 -17.44 -2.06
N GLU A 25 -7.52 -17.03 -1.53
CA GLU A 25 -7.66 -15.70 -0.91
C GLU A 25 -6.68 -15.53 0.26
N ASN A 26 -6.54 -16.54 1.12
CA ASN A 26 -5.60 -16.51 2.25
C ASN A 26 -4.14 -16.41 1.80
N VAL A 27 -3.75 -17.12 0.74
CA VAL A 27 -2.40 -17.00 0.15
C VAL A 27 -2.18 -15.58 -0.37
N ILE A 28 -3.12 -15.08 -1.20
CA ILE A 28 -3.01 -13.79 -1.87
C ILE A 28 -2.92 -12.63 -0.88
N LYS A 29 -3.64 -12.69 0.26
CA LYS A 29 -3.62 -11.66 1.32
C LYS A 29 -2.21 -11.30 1.80
N TYR A 30 -1.28 -12.24 1.75
CA TYR A 30 0.06 -12.08 2.29
C TYR A 30 1.17 -12.06 1.21
N LEU A 31 0.80 -11.99 -0.07
CA LEU A 31 1.77 -11.81 -1.16
C LEU A 31 2.12 -10.33 -1.35
N ASP A 32 3.42 -10.04 -1.38
CA ASP A 32 4.01 -8.73 -1.67
C ASP A 32 4.51 -8.59 -3.11
N GLU A 33 4.35 -9.64 -3.92
CA GLU A 33 4.80 -9.73 -5.31
C GLU A 33 3.62 -9.96 -6.29
N PRO A 34 3.79 -9.61 -7.58
CA PRO A 34 2.76 -9.88 -8.59
C PRO A 34 2.43 -11.37 -8.70
N PHE A 35 1.15 -11.67 -8.88
CA PHE A 35 0.66 -13.05 -8.91
C PHE A 35 -0.32 -13.30 -10.05
N THR A 36 -0.51 -14.56 -10.41
CA THR A 36 -1.58 -15.04 -11.29
C THR A 36 -2.28 -16.21 -10.64
N VAL A 37 -3.55 -16.42 -10.99
CA VAL A 37 -4.35 -17.55 -10.48
C VAL A 37 -4.78 -18.45 -11.63
N THR A 38 -4.63 -19.75 -11.47
CA THR A 38 -5.24 -20.76 -12.36
C THR A 38 -6.31 -21.54 -11.60
N HIS A 39 -7.40 -21.87 -12.29
CA HIS A 39 -8.50 -22.63 -11.70
C HIS A 39 -8.49 -24.07 -12.22
N LEU A 40 -8.32 -25.02 -11.30
CA LEU A 40 -8.41 -26.46 -11.55
C LEU A 40 -9.86 -26.91 -11.41
N LYS A 41 -10.58 -26.91 -12.54
CA LYS A 41 -12.03 -27.21 -12.58
C LYS A 41 -12.41 -28.55 -11.95
N GLU A 42 -11.59 -29.58 -12.14
CA GLU A 42 -11.88 -30.95 -11.66
C GLU A 42 -11.96 -31.01 -10.12
N LEU A 43 -11.19 -30.16 -9.45
CA LEU A 43 -11.05 -30.15 -7.99
C LEU A 43 -11.67 -28.91 -7.35
N ASN A 44 -12.13 -27.96 -8.15
CA ASN A 44 -12.59 -26.64 -7.70
C ASN A 44 -11.55 -25.94 -6.79
N VAL A 45 -10.28 -25.97 -7.22
CA VAL A 45 -9.13 -25.39 -6.49
C VAL A 45 -8.52 -24.27 -7.33
N ASP A 46 -8.22 -23.16 -6.66
CA ASP A 46 -7.45 -22.06 -7.25
C ASP A 46 -5.97 -22.16 -6.83
N CYS A 47 -5.10 -22.25 -7.83
CA CYS A 47 -3.66 -22.29 -7.65
C CYS A 47 -3.06 -20.91 -7.89
N VAL A 48 -2.30 -20.42 -6.93
CA VAL A 48 -1.68 -19.10 -6.92
C VAL A 48 -0.21 -19.24 -7.31
N TRP A 49 0.21 -18.43 -8.28
CA TRP A 49 1.55 -18.49 -8.86
C TRP A 49 2.20 -17.12 -8.84
N THR A 50 3.49 -17.08 -8.53
CA THR A 50 4.33 -15.87 -8.64
C THR A 50 5.51 -16.14 -9.56
N ARG A 51 6.37 -15.14 -9.77
CA ARG A 51 7.64 -15.31 -10.50
C ARG A 51 8.79 -15.16 -9.52
N ASN A 52 9.65 -16.16 -9.48
CA ASN A 52 10.89 -16.05 -8.73
C ASN A 52 11.87 -15.05 -9.39
N GLU A 53 13.02 -14.84 -8.75
CA GLU A 53 14.05 -13.89 -9.20
C GLU A 53 14.58 -14.18 -10.63
N ASN A 54 14.49 -15.43 -11.08
CA ASN A 54 14.92 -15.86 -12.41
C ASN A 54 13.78 -15.81 -13.45
N GLY A 55 12.57 -15.38 -13.04
CA GLY A 55 11.40 -15.28 -13.89
C GLY A 55 10.61 -16.58 -14.07
N TYR A 56 10.97 -17.66 -13.35
CA TYR A 56 10.21 -18.92 -13.40
C TYR A 56 8.96 -18.84 -12.52
N LEU A 57 7.90 -19.51 -12.96
CA LEU A 57 6.66 -19.61 -12.20
C LEU A 57 6.83 -20.53 -10.99
N GLU A 58 6.35 -20.06 -9.83
CA GLU A 58 6.42 -20.78 -8.56
C GLU A 58 5.05 -20.80 -7.89
N ASN A 59 4.64 -21.95 -7.37
CA ASN A 59 3.38 -22.09 -6.64
C ASN A 59 3.51 -21.54 -5.22
N ARG A 60 2.49 -20.82 -4.75
CA ARG A 60 2.47 -20.21 -3.40
C ARG A 60 1.45 -20.84 -2.46
N ASN A 61 0.67 -21.82 -2.90
CA ASN A 61 -0.28 -22.49 -2.03
C ASN A 61 0.47 -23.33 -0.98
N GLY A 62 0.16 -23.12 0.30
CA GLY A 62 0.63 -23.99 1.37
C GLY A 62 -0.09 -25.35 1.34
N GLY A 63 0.52 -26.37 1.96
CA GLY A 63 -0.08 -27.71 2.05
C GLY A 63 -1.47 -27.73 2.71
N PHE A 64 -1.75 -26.79 3.62
CA PHE A 64 -3.04 -26.64 4.31
C PHE A 64 -4.11 -25.88 3.51
N GLU A 65 -3.73 -25.11 2.49
CA GLU A 65 -4.64 -24.22 1.74
C GLU A 65 -5.05 -24.79 0.37
N GLY A 66 -4.49 -25.94 -0.02
CA GLY A 66 -4.65 -26.48 -1.37
C GLY A 66 -3.67 -27.59 -1.72
N THR A 67 -3.54 -28.59 -0.84
CA THR A 67 -3.51 -30.02 -1.18
C THR A 67 -2.45 -30.57 -2.15
N GLY A 68 -1.33 -29.91 -2.45
CA GLY A 68 -0.29 -30.48 -3.34
C GLY A 68 -0.74 -30.74 -4.79
N VAL A 69 -2.03 -30.62 -5.10
CA VAL A 69 -2.61 -30.75 -6.44
C VAL A 69 -2.20 -29.59 -7.34
N CYS A 70 -1.90 -28.43 -6.76
CA CYS A 70 -1.28 -27.33 -7.50
C CYS A 70 0.17 -27.63 -7.90
N TRP A 71 0.79 -28.66 -7.32
CA TRP A 71 2.11 -29.17 -7.70
C TRP A 71 2.02 -30.39 -8.63
N ASP A 72 0.80 -30.87 -8.90
CA ASP A 72 0.58 -31.97 -9.83
C ASP A 72 0.91 -31.57 -11.27
N ILE A 73 1.35 -32.55 -12.05
CA ILE A 73 1.76 -32.35 -13.44
C ILE A 73 0.65 -31.73 -14.30
N LYS A 74 -0.63 -32.02 -14.04
CA LYS A 74 -1.72 -31.43 -14.80
C LYS A 74 -1.87 -29.94 -14.52
N ALA A 75 -1.65 -29.52 -13.27
CA ALA A 75 -1.75 -28.12 -12.89
C ALA A 75 -0.61 -27.30 -13.50
N THR A 76 0.61 -27.86 -13.51
CA THR A 76 1.77 -27.24 -14.13
C THR A 76 1.67 -27.23 -15.66
N GLU A 77 1.17 -28.30 -16.30
CA GLU A 77 0.92 -28.33 -17.75
C GLU A 77 -0.13 -27.29 -18.18
N GLN A 78 -1.21 -27.12 -17.41
CA GLN A 78 -2.20 -26.07 -17.66
C GLN A 78 -1.56 -24.67 -17.54
N LEU A 79 -0.75 -24.46 -16.51
CA LEU A 79 -0.03 -23.20 -16.30
C LEU A 79 0.90 -22.89 -17.48
N ASP A 80 1.72 -23.85 -17.88
CA ASP A 80 2.65 -23.75 -19.01
C ASP A 80 1.91 -23.44 -20.33
N ALA A 81 0.78 -24.11 -20.57
CA ALA A 81 -0.03 -23.87 -21.75
C ALA A 81 -0.59 -22.44 -21.78
N LEU A 82 -1.02 -21.92 -20.63
CA LEU A 82 -1.49 -20.53 -20.50
C LEU A 82 -0.36 -19.52 -20.65
N GLU A 83 0.83 -19.80 -20.09
CA GLU A 83 2.00 -18.94 -20.22
C GLU A 83 2.46 -18.86 -21.68
N LYS A 84 2.64 -20.01 -22.35
CA LYS A 84 3.02 -20.08 -23.78
C LYS A 84 2.02 -19.37 -24.68
N ALA A 85 0.74 -19.38 -24.31
CA ALA A 85 -0.32 -18.68 -25.04
C ALA A 85 -0.44 -17.18 -24.69
N GLY A 86 0.33 -16.67 -23.71
CA GLY A 86 0.23 -15.29 -23.24
C GLY A 86 -1.11 -14.97 -22.56
N LYS A 87 -1.78 -15.97 -21.98
CA LYS A 87 -3.13 -15.87 -21.41
C LYS A 87 -3.16 -15.71 -19.88
N LEU A 88 -2.00 -15.72 -19.22
CA LEU A 88 -1.91 -15.46 -17.79
C LEU A 88 -2.25 -14.00 -17.49
N VAL A 89 -3.15 -13.80 -16.53
CA VAL A 89 -3.53 -12.48 -16.04
C VAL A 89 -2.74 -12.20 -14.77
N TRP A 90 -1.85 -11.22 -14.85
CA TRP A 90 -1.01 -10.81 -13.73
C TRP A 90 -1.69 -9.72 -12.93
N HIS A 91 -1.80 -9.96 -11.64
CA HIS A 91 -2.32 -9.04 -10.63
C HIS A 91 -1.16 -8.40 -9.87
N LYS A 92 -1.36 -7.14 -9.47
CA LYS A 92 -0.45 -6.49 -8.53
C LYS A 92 -0.72 -7.02 -7.11
N PRO A 93 0.26 -6.92 -6.20
CA PRO A 93 0.03 -7.16 -4.78
C PRO A 93 -1.16 -6.37 -4.25
N LEU A 94 -1.87 -6.92 -3.25
CA LEU A 94 -2.99 -6.23 -2.62
C LEU A 94 -2.50 -5.00 -1.87
N ALA A 95 -3.18 -3.87 -2.05
CA ALA A 95 -2.78 -2.60 -1.45
C ALA A 95 -3.34 -2.42 -0.05
N PHE A 96 -4.54 -2.96 0.21
CA PHE A 96 -5.28 -2.79 1.48
C PHE A 96 -5.31 -1.33 1.95
N ASP A 97 -5.63 -0.41 1.03
CA ASP A 97 -5.60 1.04 1.26
C ASP A 97 -6.90 1.60 1.82
N TYR A 98 -7.86 0.74 2.20
CA TYR A 98 -9.09 1.10 2.89
C TYR A 98 -9.21 0.36 4.22
N GLU A 99 -9.83 1.02 5.21
CA GLU A 99 -10.06 0.47 6.54
C GLU A 99 -11.51 0.65 6.99
N TYR A 100 -11.98 -0.28 7.82
CA TYR A 100 -13.28 -0.24 8.49
C TYR A 100 -13.20 -0.91 9.86
N GLY A 101 -14.04 -0.49 10.80
CA GLY A 101 -14.14 -1.09 12.13
C GLY A 101 -13.18 -0.49 13.16
N ASP A 102 -13.02 -1.20 14.28
CA ASP A 102 -12.25 -0.76 15.44
C ASP A 102 -10.95 -1.56 15.53
N LYS A 103 -9.81 -0.85 15.51
CA LYS A 103 -8.44 -1.41 15.61
C LYS A 103 -8.22 -2.22 16.89
N ASN A 104 -9.00 -1.96 17.93
CA ASN A 104 -8.94 -2.69 19.19
C ASN A 104 -9.93 -3.86 19.26
N LYS A 105 -10.78 -4.05 18.24
CA LYS A 105 -11.78 -5.13 18.18
C LYS A 105 -11.78 -5.82 16.81
N CYS A 106 -12.86 -5.66 16.04
CA CYS A 106 -12.97 -6.13 14.67
C CYS A 106 -12.43 -5.06 13.72
N TYR A 107 -11.23 -5.25 13.20
CA TYR A 107 -10.61 -4.33 12.27
C TYR A 107 -10.48 -4.96 10.88
N TYR A 108 -10.94 -4.26 9.86
CA TYR A 108 -10.98 -4.77 8.50
C TYR A 108 -10.13 -3.89 7.61
N ARG A 109 -9.11 -4.48 7.01
CA ARG A 109 -8.37 -3.90 5.88
C ARG A 109 -9.02 -4.37 4.59
N VAL A 110 -9.20 -3.46 3.65
CA VAL A 110 -9.96 -3.73 2.42
C VAL A 110 -9.15 -3.32 1.21
N ASP A 111 -9.00 -4.25 0.27
CA ASP A 111 -8.57 -3.96 -1.08
C ASP A 111 -9.80 -3.86 -1.98
N LYS A 112 -10.23 -2.62 -2.28
CA LYS A 112 -11.46 -2.36 -3.05
C LYS A 112 -11.38 -2.86 -4.50
N ALA A 113 -10.17 -2.99 -5.05
CA ALA A 113 -9.97 -3.38 -6.44
C ALA A 113 -10.20 -4.89 -6.65
N SER A 114 -9.76 -5.71 -5.71
CA SER A 114 -9.96 -7.16 -5.72
C SER A 114 -11.24 -7.61 -5.01
N GLY A 115 -11.76 -6.78 -4.09
CA GLY A 115 -12.90 -7.14 -3.23
C GLY A 115 -12.51 -7.93 -1.98
N ILE A 116 -11.22 -8.11 -1.72
CA ILE A 116 -10.70 -8.91 -0.61
C ILE A 116 -10.71 -8.11 0.69
N VAL A 117 -11.12 -8.79 1.78
CA VAL A 117 -11.16 -8.24 3.13
C VAL A 117 -10.24 -9.04 4.05
N ASP A 118 -9.29 -8.35 4.67
CA ASP A 118 -8.38 -8.88 5.68
C ASP A 118 -8.87 -8.46 7.06
N LEU A 119 -9.37 -9.43 7.84
CA LEU A 119 -9.87 -9.23 9.20
C LEU A 119 -8.72 -9.43 10.19
N LEU A 120 -8.43 -8.39 10.94
CA LEU A 120 -7.47 -8.38 12.03
C LEU A 120 -8.22 -8.26 13.36
N PHE A 121 -7.85 -9.12 14.30
CA PHE A 121 -8.41 -9.12 15.64
C PHE A 121 -7.56 -8.27 16.59
N GLY A 122 -8.22 -7.38 17.32
CA GLY A 122 -7.69 -6.76 18.53
C GLY A 122 -8.00 -7.60 19.76
N ASP A 123 -8.37 -6.94 20.87
CA ASP A 123 -8.77 -7.61 22.10
C ASP A 123 -10.25 -8.02 22.01
N VAL A 124 -10.49 -9.26 21.56
CA VAL A 124 -11.83 -9.84 21.40
C VAL A 124 -11.89 -11.22 22.03
N ASN A 125 -13.04 -11.57 22.60
CA ASN A 125 -13.33 -12.95 23.01
C ASN A 125 -13.84 -13.81 21.84
N GLU A 126 -14.04 -15.11 22.06
CA GLU A 126 -14.46 -16.04 21.00
C GLU A 126 -15.78 -15.63 20.33
N LYS A 127 -16.78 -15.21 21.12
CA LYS A 127 -18.08 -14.79 20.58
C LYS A 127 -17.96 -13.51 19.74
N GLU A 128 -17.14 -12.56 20.17
CA GLU A 128 -16.84 -11.37 19.39
C GLU A 128 -16.07 -11.74 18.11
N SER A 129 -15.16 -12.71 18.18
CA SER A 129 -14.38 -13.17 17.01
C SER A 129 -15.28 -13.82 15.95
N GLU A 130 -16.24 -14.66 16.37
CA GLU A 130 -17.25 -15.26 15.51
C GLU A 130 -18.13 -14.19 14.84
N GLU A 131 -18.54 -13.18 15.62
CA GLU A 131 -19.32 -12.05 15.08
C GLU A 131 -18.51 -11.29 14.02
N CYS A 132 -17.24 -10.97 14.27
CA CYS A 132 -16.40 -10.28 13.29
C CYS A 132 -16.27 -11.07 11.98
N ARG A 133 -16.23 -12.41 12.04
CA ARG A 133 -16.03 -13.29 10.88
C ARG A 133 -17.24 -13.41 9.97
N LYS A 134 -18.44 -13.06 10.45
CA LYS A 134 -19.67 -13.21 9.65
C LYS A 134 -19.56 -12.51 8.32
N GLU A 135 -20.08 -13.17 7.28
CA GLU A 135 -20.08 -12.67 5.90
C GLU A 135 -20.76 -11.28 5.79
N GLU A 136 -21.81 -11.04 6.57
CA GLU A 136 -22.49 -9.73 6.63
C GLU A 136 -21.55 -8.59 7.06
N ASN A 137 -20.66 -8.86 8.03
CA ASN A 137 -19.71 -7.87 8.53
C ASN A 137 -18.57 -7.65 7.54
N GLN A 138 -18.11 -8.70 6.85
CA GLN A 138 -17.13 -8.56 5.77
C GLN A 138 -17.69 -7.77 4.59
N LYS A 139 -18.94 -8.03 4.17
CA LYS A 139 -19.63 -7.23 3.15
C LYS A 139 -19.82 -5.78 3.57
N LYS A 140 -20.16 -5.56 4.84
CA LYS A 140 -20.28 -4.21 5.41
C LYS A 140 -18.94 -3.48 5.37
N ALA A 141 -17.84 -4.13 5.75
CA ALA A 141 -16.49 -3.59 5.62
C ALA A 141 -16.17 -3.24 4.16
N LEU A 142 -16.39 -4.18 3.23
CA LEU A 142 -16.15 -3.94 1.81
C LEU A 142 -16.94 -2.74 1.27
N ASN A 143 -18.17 -2.51 1.74
CA ASN A 143 -18.99 -1.39 1.29
C ASN A 143 -18.61 -0.06 1.96
N LEU A 144 -18.40 -0.07 3.28
CA LEU A 144 -18.27 1.15 4.09
C LEU A 144 -16.83 1.55 4.39
N ALA A 145 -15.83 0.74 4.03
CA ALA A 145 -14.44 1.07 4.31
C ALA A 145 -14.03 2.40 3.66
N THR A 146 -13.28 3.17 4.44
CA THR A 146 -12.77 4.49 4.07
C THR A 146 -11.29 4.40 3.74
N LYS A 147 -10.82 5.23 2.81
CA LYS A 147 -9.42 5.23 2.41
C LYS A 147 -8.53 5.57 3.61
N ILE A 148 -7.51 4.75 3.86
CA ILE A 148 -6.52 4.97 4.92
C ILE A 148 -5.80 6.27 4.61
N LYS A 149 -5.87 7.22 5.54
CA LYS A 149 -5.08 8.45 5.46
C LYS A 149 -3.65 8.13 5.89
N LYS A 150 -2.74 8.02 4.91
CA LYS A 150 -1.32 7.90 5.21
C LYS A 150 -0.86 9.14 5.98
N GLU A 151 -0.19 8.93 7.10
CA GLU A 151 0.44 9.98 7.89
C GLU A 151 1.91 9.68 8.16
N VAL A 152 2.72 10.73 8.24
CA VAL A 152 4.12 10.69 8.63
C VAL A 152 4.30 11.58 9.84
N ARG A 153 4.87 11.02 10.92
CA ARG A 153 5.04 11.70 12.19
C ARG A 153 6.49 11.64 12.65
N PHE A 154 7.09 12.79 12.93
CA PHE A 154 8.36 12.89 13.65
C PHE A 154 8.55 14.28 14.26
N GLY A 155 9.25 14.34 15.39
CA GLY A 155 9.52 15.60 16.10
C GLY A 155 8.26 16.33 16.57
N GLY A 156 7.16 15.62 16.81
CA GLY A 156 5.87 16.19 17.19
C GLY A 156 5.02 16.75 16.04
N TYR A 157 5.52 16.72 14.80
CA TYR A 157 4.79 17.17 13.61
C TYR A 157 4.10 16.01 12.90
N ILE A 158 2.99 16.31 12.22
CA ILE A 158 2.22 15.36 11.41
C ILE A 158 2.12 15.92 9.99
N ALA A 159 2.49 15.10 9.01
CA ALA A 159 2.20 15.35 7.61
C ALA A 159 1.26 14.26 7.07
N THR A 160 0.26 14.68 6.31
CA THR A 160 -0.65 13.81 5.56
C THR A 160 -0.59 14.20 4.09
N GLN A 161 -1.16 13.37 3.21
CA GLN A 161 -1.25 13.66 1.78
C GLN A 161 -2.01 14.99 1.48
N ASP A 162 -2.90 15.41 2.37
CA ASP A 162 -3.67 16.65 2.23
C ASP A 162 -2.90 17.89 2.72
N ASN A 163 -1.71 17.72 3.32
CA ASN A 163 -0.92 18.80 3.91
C ASN A 163 0.51 18.86 3.35
N ILE A 164 0.62 19.33 2.11
CA ILE A 164 1.92 19.51 1.44
C ILE A 164 2.86 20.44 2.19
N LEU A 165 2.35 21.48 2.85
CA LEU A 165 3.18 22.41 3.60
C LEU A 165 3.84 21.72 4.79
N GLY A 166 3.09 20.88 5.51
CA GLY A 166 3.63 20.02 6.56
C GLY A 166 4.72 19.09 6.04
N SER A 167 4.50 18.47 4.88
CA SER A 167 5.52 17.60 4.25
C SER A 167 6.77 18.37 3.82
N VAL A 168 6.63 19.58 3.29
CA VAL A 168 7.76 20.45 2.90
C VAL A 168 8.58 20.89 4.11
N ILE A 169 7.92 21.30 5.20
CA ILE A 169 8.60 21.66 6.46
C ILE A 169 9.35 20.45 7.00
N LEU A 170 8.71 19.28 7.04
CA LEU A 170 9.32 18.05 7.55
C LEU A 170 10.46 17.53 6.67
N ALA A 171 10.38 17.75 5.36
CA ALA A 171 11.47 17.44 4.43
C ALA A 171 12.68 18.34 4.67
N CYS A 172 12.45 19.65 4.80
CA CYS A 172 13.49 20.60 5.18
C CYS A 172 14.10 20.24 6.55
N TYR A 173 13.27 19.92 7.55
CA TYR A 173 13.76 19.49 8.85
C TYR A 173 14.64 18.24 8.72
N SER A 174 14.16 17.21 8.01
CA SER A 174 14.92 15.98 7.77
C SER A 174 16.25 16.25 7.06
N GLY A 175 16.27 17.09 6.01
CA GLY A 175 17.49 17.45 5.30
C GLY A 175 18.46 18.26 6.16
N SER A 176 17.96 19.03 7.12
CA SER A 176 18.79 19.81 8.04
C SER A 176 19.45 18.99 9.13
N ILE A 177 19.07 17.71 9.34
CA ILE A 177 19.68 16.83 10.34
C ILE A 177 21.14 16.56 9.94
N ASP A 178 22.05 16.70 10.89
CA ASP A 178 23.48 16.63 10.59
C ASP A 178 23.92 15.24 10.09
N SER A 179 25.14 15.17 9.59
CA SER A 179 25.73 13.93 9.09
C SER A 179 26.51 13.13 10.14
N ASP A 180 26.72 13.65 11.36
CA ASP A 180 27.58 13.04 12.37
C ASP A 180 26.87 11.93 13.18
N SER A 181 25.57 11.73 12.93
CA SER A 181 24.74 10.67 13.50
C SER A 181 24.61 10.73 15.03
N ARG A 182 24.94 11.85 15.68
CA ARG A 182 24.89 11.94 17.15
C ARG A 182 23.48 11.85 17.74
N LEU A 183 22.45 12.33 17.03
CA LEU A 183 21.06 12.30 17.49
C LEU A 183 20.12 11.49 16.59
N VAL A 184 20.35 11.51 15.28
CA VAL A 184 19.56 10.79 14.28
C VAL A 184 20.52 10.24 13.24
N SER A 185 20.47 8.94 12.99
CA SER A 185 21.34 8.30 11.99
C SER A 185 20.99 8.76 10.56
N ASN A 186 21.97 8.68 9.66
CA ASN A 186 21.73 8.92 8.23
C ASN A 186 20.66 7.97 7.64
N ASP A 187 20.54 6.75 8.18
CA ASP A 187 19.49 5.80 7.79
C ASP A 187 18.11 6.28 8.20
N GLU A 188 17.96 6.77 9.44
CA GLU A 188 16.70 7.33 9.94
C GLU A 188 16.34 8.61 9.17
N ARG A 189 17.32 9.45 8.82
CA ARG A 189 17.13 10.62 7.95
C ARG A 189 16.58 10.22 6.58
N THR A 190 17.16 9.19 5.98
CA THR A 190 16.74 8.66 4.68
C THR A 190 15.36 8.03 4.75
N ARG A 191 15.06 7.27 5.82
CA ARG A 191 13.76 6.67 6.07
C ARG A 191 12.66 7.74 6.19
N ARG A 192 12.89 8.79 6.97
CA ARG A 192 11.94 9.93 7.11
C ARG A 192 11.67 10.61 5.78
N TYR A 193 12.71 10.87 4.99
CA TYR A 193 12.57 11.48 3.67
C TYR A 193 11.76 10.58 2.72
N LYS A 194 12.08 9.28 2.63
CA LYS A 194 11.33 8.32 1.81
C LYS A 194 9.86 8.22 2.24
N ALA A 195 9.59 8.24 3.55
CA ALA A 195 8.23 8.21 4.08
C ALA A 195 7.41 9.46 3.65
N LEU A 196 8.04 10.64 3.61
CA LEU A 196 7.36 11.85 3.10
C LEU A 196 7.06 11.75 1.61
N LEU A 197 7.98 11.19 0.80
CA LEU A 197 7.75 11.01 -0.64
C LEU A 197 6.60 10.01 -0.91
N SER A 198 6.47 8.96 -0.09
CA SER A 198 5.42 7.95 -0.27
C SER A 198 4.00 8.44 0.03
N LEU A 199 3.85 9.58 0.72
CA LEU A 199 2.57 10.28 0.84
C LEU A 199 2.07 10.82 -0.52
N TYR A 200 2.96 11.07 -1.48
CA TYR A 200 2.68 11.72 -2.76
C TYR A 200 3.08 10.85 -3.95
N GLU A 201 3.02 9.53 -3.79
CA GLU A 201 3.33 8.59 -4.87
C GLU A 201 2.42 8.85 -6.10
N GLY A 202 3.04 9.07 -7.26
CA GLY A 202 2.36 9.47 -8.50
C GLY A 202 2.14 10.98 -8.68
N ASP A 203 2.34 11.81 -7.65
CA ASP A 203 2.24 13.27 -7.72
C ASP A 203 3.63 13.92 -7.88
N LYS A 204 4.11 13.93 -9.13
CA LYS A 204 5.43 14.47 -9.49
C LYS A 204 5.66 15.90 -8.98
N LYS A 205 4.62 16.74 -8.96
CA LYS A 205 4.74 18.14 -8.55
C LYS A 205 5.05 18.23 -7.05
N ASN A 206 4.28 17.52 -6.23
CA ASN A 206 4.48 17.56 -4.78
C ASN A 206 5.71 16.78 -4.34
N THR A 207 6.03 15.65 -4.99
CA THR A 207 7.32 14.96 -4.81
C THR A 207 8.49 15.90 -5.06
N GLN A 208 8.47 16.67 -6.16
CA GLN A 208 9.55 17.62 -6.46
C GLN A 208 9.69 18.72 -5.41
N ARG A 209 8.58 19.26 -4.89
CA ARG A 209 8.61 20.27 -3.81
C ARG A 209 9.27 19.73 -2.55
N ILE A 210 8.91 18.52 -2.15
CA ILE A 210 9.50 17.82 -0.99
C ILE A 210 10.99 17.59 -1.21
N THR A 211 11.39 17.13 -2.39
CA THR A 211 12.81 16.95 -2.77
C THR A 211 13.59 18.26 -2.72
N ASN A 212 13.04 19.35 -3.26
CA ASN A 212 13.69 20.65 -3.25
C ASN A 212 13.93 21.15 -1.82
N ALA A 213 12.93 21.01 -0.95
CA ALA A 213 13.04 21.42 0.45
C ALA A 213 14.08 20.61 1.22
N PHE A 214 14.11 19.28 1.02
CA PHE A 214 15.12 18.41 1.60
C PHE A 214 16.53 18.80 1.14
N ASN A 215 16.73 18.97 -0.17
CA ASN A 215 18.02 19.32 -0.75
C ASN A 215 18.49 20.71 -0.33
N PHE A 216 17.58 21.69 -0.29
CA PHE A 216 17.87 23.02 0.22
C PHE A 216 18.43 22.92 1.65
N ALA A 217 17.76 22.19 2.53
CA ALA A 217 18.18 22.07 3.92
C ALA A 217 19.49 21.29 4.08
N ASN A 218 19.66 20.20 3.34
CA ASN A 218 20.90 19.41 3.34
C ASN A 218 22.12 20.23 2.92
N ASN A 219 21.95 21.14 1.96
CA ASN A 219 23.06 21.94 1.43
C ASN A 219 23.30 23.24 2.21
N ASN A 220 22.25 23.81 2.81
CA ASN A 220 22.30 25.16 3.39
C ASN A 220 22.17 25.21 4.91
N LEU A 221 21.57 24.21 5.55
CA LEU A 221 21.22 24.26 6.97
C LEU A 221 21.93 23.20 7.81
N ARG A 222 22.29 22.07 7.19
CA ARG A 222 22.86 20.88 7.85
C ARG A 222 24.02 21.19 8.80
N ASP A 223 24.95 22.01 8.34
CA ASP A 223 26.20 22.32 9.05
C ASP A 223 26.20 23.74 9.66
N ARG A 224 25.07 24.46 9.60
CA ARG A 224 24.98 25.88 10.00
C ARG A 224 24.36 26.13 11.37
N TYR A 225 23.61 25.19 11.92
CA TYR A 225 22.88 25.40 13.18
C TYR A 225 23.22 24.32 14.21
N PRO A 226 23.44 24.67 15.49
CA PRO A 226 23.72 23.69 16.53
C PRO A 226 22.58 22.67 16.63
N LEU A 227 22.94 21.45 17.03
CA LEU A 227 21.98 20.40 17.35
C LEU A 227 21.12 20.88 18.52
N ASP A 228 19.88 21.32 18.26
CA ASP A 228 18.95 21.51 19.34
C ASP A 228 18.39 20.14 19.73
N THR A 229 18.29 19.91 21.03
CA THR A 229 18.00 18.61 21.66
C THR A 229 16.72 17.93 21.19
N GLU A 230 15.84 18.64 20.47
CA GLU A 230 14.57 18.12 19.96
C GLU A 230 14.25 18.51 18.50
N GLY A 231 15.15 19.20 17.79
CA GLY A 231 14.89 19.61 16.40
C GLY A 231 13.92 20.79 16.20
N ARG A 232 13.40 21.39 17.27
CA ARG A 232 12.45 22.51 17.25
C ARG A 232 13.01 23.76 16.60
N TYR A 233 14.28 24.09 16.85
CA TYR A 233 14.95 25.25 16.26
C TYR A 233 15.07 25.09 14.75
N ARG A 234 15.52 23.91 14.27
CA ARG A 234 15.64 23.62 12.83
C ARG A 234 14.27 23.59 12.15
N ALA A 235 13.26 23.01 12.79
CA ALA A 235 11.87 23.04 12.30
C ALA A 235 11.34 24.47 12.16
N ARG A 236 11.63 25.36 13.13
CA ARG A 236 11.28 26.78 13.06
C ARG A 236 12.00 27.50 11.92
N VAL A 237 13.29 27.24 11.70
CA VAL A 237 14.03 27.80 10.54
C VAL A 237 13.37 27.36 9.24
N CYS A 238 12.99 26.08 9.12
CA CYS A 238 12.28 25.58 7.94
C CYS A 238 10.90 26.23 7.75
N ASP A 239 10.13 26.43 8.82
CA ASP A 239 8.86 27.18 8.76
C ASP A 239 9.07 28.64 8.32
N GLU A 240 10.09 29.32 8.85
CA GLU A 240 10.44 30.68 8.41
C GLU A 240 10.86 30.72 6.93
N MET A 241 11.62 29.72 6.44
CA MET A 241 12.03 29.65 5.03
C MET A 241 10.82 29.38 4.11
N LEU A 242 9.88 28.54 4.55
CA LEU A 242 8.62 28.32 3.84
C LEU A 242 7.81 29.62 3.73
N ARG A 243 7.61 30.33 4.85
CA ARG A 243 6.88 31.61 4.88
C ARG A 243 7.54 32.68 3.99
N LYS A 244 8.87 32.62 3.84
CA LYS A 244 9.65 33.51 2.96
C LYS A 244 9.66 33.06 1.49
N GLY A 245 8.97 31.97 1.13
CA GLY A 245 8.91 31.46 -0.24
C GLY A 245 10.22 30.86 -0.76
N LYS A 246 11.10 30.43 0.15
CA LYS A 246 12.41 29.84 -0.19
C LYS A 246 12.38 28.32 -0.34
N LEU A 247 11.25 27.67 -0.04
CA LEU A 247 11.01 26.23 -0.11
C LEU A 247 9.86 25.90 -1.08
#